data_AF-A0A812T1B0-F1
#
_entry.id   AF-A0A812T1B0-F1
#
_cell.length_a   1.000
_cell.length_b   1.000
_cell.length_c   1.000
_cell.angle_alpha   90.00
_cell.angle_beta   90.00
_cell.angle_gamma   90.00
#
_symmetry.space_group_name_H-M   'P 1'
#
loop_
_entity.id
_entity.type
_entity.pdbx_description
1 polymer ?
#
loop_
_entity_poly.entity_id
_entity_poly.type
_entity_poly.pdbx_seq_one_letter_code
_entity_poly.pdbx_strand_id
1 'polypeptide(L)'
;MALVPHEAKGFSKSTLYDGLKLVMVSVSQEEEEEVQMDPEKGPLVMQLDGSMTHLQTIRGIAGGGQVSEKLWPQMTATEQTCALYICAKKNRYVKERLENQNQ
;
A
#
# COMPACT_ATOMS: atom_id res chain seq x y z
N MET A 1 37.20 -13.72 -18.87
CA MET A 1 36.16 -13.54 -17.84
C MET A 1 35.09 -14.59 -18.07
N ALA A 2 34.80 -15.45 -17.09
CA ALA A 2 33.75 -16.45 -17.20
C ALA A 2 32.43 -15.87 -16.65
N LEU A 3 31.34 -16.02 -17.40
CA LEU A 3 30.00 -15.63 -16.96
C LEU A 3 29.45 -16.74 -16.07
N VAL A 4 29.01 -16.37 -14.87
CA VAL A 4 28.32 -17.29 -13.96
C VAL A 4 26.84 -17.27 -14.31
N PRO A 5 26.19 -18.43 -14.55
CA PRO A 5 24.76 -18.48 -14.80
C PRO A 5 24.01 -18.05 -13.53
N HIS A 6 23.22 -16.98 -13.64
CA HIS A 6 22.31 -16.55 -12.58
C HIS A 6 20.95 -17.24 -12.81
N GLU A 7 20.63 -18.24 -12.01
CA GLU A 7 19.27 -18.80 -11.98
C GLU A 7 18.32 -17.77 -11.34
N ALA A 8 17.41 -17.23 -12.13
CA ALA A 8 16.34 -16.41 -11.60
C ALA A 8 15.43 -17.30 -10.73
N LYS A 9 15.51 -17.18 -9.40
CA LYS A 9 14.51 -17.75 -8.50
C LYS A 9 13.16 -17.15 -8.86
N GLY A 10 12.20 -17.99 -9.25
CA GLY A 10 10.83 -17.56 -9.51
C GLY A 10 10.24 -16.89 -8.28
N PHE A 11 9.70 -15.68 -8.44
CA PHE A 11 8.96 -15.01 -7.39
C PHE A 11 7.59 -15.67 -7.26
N SER A 12 7.25 -16.17 -6.07
CA SER A 12 5.92 -16.72 -5.78
C SER A 12 4.99 -15.61 -5.28
N LYS A 13 3.69 -15.73 -5.63
CA LYS A 13 2.62 -14.89 -5.05
C LYS A 13 2.66 -14.95 -3.52
N SER A 14 2.35 -13.83 -2.86
CA SER A 14 2.23 -13.76 -1.41
C SER A 14 0.81 -14.08 -0.97
N THR A 15 0.67 -14.96 0.02
CA THR A 15 -0.61 -15.27 0.69
C THR A 15 -0.75 -14.57 2.03
N LEU A 16 0.17 -13.65 2.34
CA LEU A 16 0.33 -13.09 3.69
C LEU A 16 -0.86 -12.20 4.11
N TYR A 17 -1.54 -11.59 3.14
CA TYR A 17 -2.69 -10.71 3.38
C TYR A 17 -3.97 -11.18 2.68
N ASP A 18 -4.05 -12.47 2.31
CA ASP A 18 -5.18 -13.01 1.56
C ASP A 18 -6.48 -12.94 2.38
N GLY A 19 -7.52 -12.34 1.79
CA GLY A 19 -8.86 -12.26 2.40
C GLY A 19 -9.00 -11.29 3.58
N LEU A 20 -7.92 -10.58 3.96
CA LEU A 20 -7.99 -9.57 5.01
C LEU A 20 -8.75 -8.33 4.49
N LYS A 21 -9.64 -7.80 5.34
CA LYS A 21 -10.38 -6.55 5.09
C LYS A 21 -9.80 -5.36 5.84
N LEU A 22 -8.95 -5.64 6.84
CA LEU A 22 -8.40 -4.66 7.76
C LEU A 22 -7.02 -5.12 8.21
N VAL A 23 -6.05 -4.20 8.24
CA VAL A 23 -4.68 -4.47 8.68
C VAL A 23 -4.20 -3.30 9.54
N MET A 24 -3.66 -3.59 10.72
CA MET A 24 -2.97 -2.61 11.55
C MET A 24 -1.52 -2.49 11.10
N VAL A 25 -1.07 -1.27 10.82
CA VAL A 25 0.29 -0.99 10.34
C VAL A 25 0.96 0.00 11.27
N SER A 26 2.09 -0.37 11.88
CA SER A 26 2.92 0.56 12.66
C SER A 26 3.54 1.62 11.75
N VAL A 27 3.15 2.89 11.91
CA VAL A 27 3.64 4.02 11.11
C VAL A 27 4.85 4.69 11.76
N SER A 28 4.90 4.65 13.10
CA SER A 28 6.04 5.08 13.94
C SER A 28 6.20 4.08 15.10
N GLN A 29 7.17 4.32 16.00
CA GLN A 29 7.41 3.45 17.15
C GLN A 29 6.22 3.33 18.12
N GLU A 30 5.40 4.37 18.20
CA GLU A 30 4.30 4.46 19.18
C GLU A 30 2.92 4.53 18.50
N GLU A 31 2.88 4.56 17.16
CA GLU A 31 1.65 4.83 16.43
C GLU A 31 1.37 3.78 15.38
N GLU A 32 0.13 3.30 15.40
CA GLU A 32 -0.41 2.37 14.43
C GLU A 32 -1.56 3.02 13.67
N GLU A 33 -1.71 2.63 12.41
CA GLU A 33 -2.79 3.09 11.56
C GLU A 33 -3.56 1.88 11.03
N GLU A 34 -4.89 2.00 11.12
CA GLU A 34 -5.82 1.03 10.55
C GLU A 34 -5.94 1.25 9.03
N VAL A 35 -5.62 0.21 8.25
CA VAL A 35 -5.72 0.24 6.79
C VAL A 35 -6.83 -0.71 6.34
N GLN A 36 -7.83 -0.15 5.66
CA GLN A 36 -8.87 -0.93 5.00
C GLN A 36 -8.35 -1.56 3.72
N MET A 37 -8.79 -2.78 3.44
CA MET A 37 -8.29 -3.61 2.35
C MET A 37 -9.42 -4.08 1.43
N ASP A 38 -9.19 -3.96 0.13
CA ASP A 38 -9.90 -4.68 -0.92
C ASP A 38 -9.11 -5.96 -1.27
N PRO A 39 -9.69 -7.17 -1.23
CA PRO A 39 -8.98 -8.42 -1.51
C PRO A 39 -8.36 -8.52 -2.92
N GLU A 40 -8.90 -7.79 -3.89
CA GLU A 40 -8.44 -7.82 -5.28
C GLU A 40 -7.49 -6.65 -5.61
N LYS A 41 -7.76 -5.47 -5.06
CA LYS A 41 -7.08 -4.22 -5.41
C LYS A 41 -6.14 -3.69 -4.33
N GLY A 42 -6.21 -4.24 -3.13
CA GLY A 42 -5.30 -3.94 -2.03
C GLY A 42 -5.77 -2.77 -1.16
N PRO A 43 -4.84 -1.99 -0.59
CA PRO A 43 -5.16 -1.01 0.45
C PRO A 43 -5.92 0.21 -0.07
N LEU A 44 -6.83 0.72 0.78
CA LEU A 44 -7.66 1.89 0.55
C LEU A 44 -7.13 3.13 1.27
N VAL A 45 -6.92 4.18 0.50
CA VAL A 45 -6.43 5.48 0.95
C VAL A 45 -7.60 6.44 1.15
N MET A 46 -7.57 7.17 2.25
CA MET A 46 -8.49 8.26 2.58
C MET A 46 -8.18 9.51 1.77
N GLN A 47 -9.21 10.15 1.25
CA GLN A 47 -9.16 11.44 0.56
C GLN A 47 -9.56 12.58 1.51
N LEU A 48 -9.28 13.82 1.10
CA LEU A 48 -9.61 15.01 1.91
C LEU A 48 -11.13 15.25 2.07
N ASP A 49 -11.97 14.61 1.25
CA ASP A 49 -13.43 14.64 1.42
C ASP A 49 -13.94 13.50 2.33
N GLY A 50 -13.03 12.72 2.92
CA GLY A 50 -13.34 11.54 3.74
C GLY A 50 -13.68 10.28 2.94
N SER A 51 -13.74 10.35 1.61
CA SER A 51 -13.95 9.18 0.77
C SER A 51 -12.72 8.27 0.76
N MET A 52 -12.93 6.98 0.47
CA MET A 52 -11.87 5.99 0.33
C MET A 52 -11.67 5.64 -1.14
N THR A 53 -10.40 5.55 -1.57
CA THR A 53 -10.05 5.12 -2.93
C THR A 53 -8.90 4.12 -2.91
N HIS A 54 -8.68 3.40 -4.00
CA HIS A 54 -7.55 2.47 -4.06
C HIS A 54 -6.23 3.23 -4.14
N LEU A 55 -5.19 2.75 -3.46
CA LEU A 55 -3.86 3.36 -3.55
C LEU A 55 -3.36 3.48 -5.00
N GLN A 56 -3.71 2.50 -5.85
CA GLN A 56 -3.36 2.45 -7.27
C GLN A 56 -4.03 3.54 -8.12
N THR A 57 -5.20 4.04 -7.71
CA THR A 57 -5.94 5.06 -8.47
C THR A 57 -5.48 6.49 -8.22
N ILE A 58 -4.58 6.72 -7.24
CA ILE A 58 -4.05 8.06 -6.98
C ILE A 58 -2.92 8.37 -7.96
N ARG A 59 -3.28 8.95 -9.11
CA ARG A 59 -2.30 9.67 -9.94
C ARG A 59 -1.71 10.81 -9.10
N GLY A 60 -0.43 10.70 -8.72
CA GLY A 60 0.34 11.88 -8.31
C GLY A 60 1.18 11.85 -7.04
N ILE A 61 1.64 10.71 -6.47
CA ILE A 61 2.65 10.78 -5.37
C ILE A 61 4.11 10.59 -5.78
N ALA A 62 4.37 10.32 -7.05
CA ALA A 62 5.67 10.55 -7.65
C ALA A 62 5.41 10.98 -9.10
N GLY A 63 5.94 12.13 -9.52
CA GLY A 63 5.76 12.68 -10.87
C GLY A 63 6.35 11.81 -11.97
N GLY A 64 5.80 10.61 -12.19
CA GLY A 64 6.28 9.62 -13.15
C GLY A 64 6.08 8.14 -12.78
N GLY A 65 5.40 7.80 -11.67
CA GLY A 65 5.14 6.40 -11.34
C GLY A 65 4.03 5.80 -12.20
N GLN A 66 4.31 4.75 -12.98
CA GLN A 66 3.25 3.97 -13.64
C GLN A 66 2.31 3.39 -12.56
N VAL A 67 1.00 3.48 -12.81
CA VAL A 67 0.02 2.68 -12.06
C VAL A 67 0.44 1.22 -12.27
N SER A 68 0.74 0.50 -11.19
CA SER A 68 0.99 -0.93 -11.31
C SER A 68 -0.28 -1.59 -11.83
N GLU A 69 -0.22 -2.22 -13.00
CA GLU A 69 -1.33 -2.99 -13.56
C GLU A 69 -1.59 -4.29 -12.77
N LYS A 70 -0.71 -4.64 -11.81
CA LYS A 70 -0.84 -5.84 -10.99
C LYS A 70 -1.97 -5.68 -9.97
N LEU A 71 -2.84 -6.69 -9.91
CA LEU A 71 -3.79 -6.87 -8.82
C LEU A 71 -3.08 -7.29 -7.53
N TRP A 72 -3.73 -7.07 -6.38
CA TRP A 72 -3.21 -7.41 -5.06
C TRP A 72 -2.72 -8.86 -4.93
N PRO A 73 -3.44 -9.88 -5.44
CA PRO A 73 -2.99 -11.28 -5.35
C PRO A 73 -1.79 -11.60 -6.25
N GLN A 74 -1.45 -10.71 -7.19
CA GLN A 74 -0.32 -10.86 -8.10
C GLN A 74 0.96 -10.20 -7.55
N MET A 75 0.84 -9.46 -6.45
CA MET A 75 1.98 -8.82 -5.80
C MET A 75 2.78 -9.81 -4.94
N THR A 76 4.08 -9.60 -4.91
CA THR A 76 5.00 -10.22 -3.96
C THR A 76 4.73 -9.70 -2.55
N ALA A 77 5.24 -10.39 -1.53
CA ALA A 77 5.07 -9.98 -0.13
C ALA A 77 5.63 -8.58 0.10
N THR A 78 6.79 -8.27 -0.47
CA THR A 78 7.42 -6.95 -0.36
C THR A 78 6.58 -5.86 -1.03
N GLU A 79 6.04 -6.10 -2.22
CA GLU A 79 5.14 -5.15 -2.89
C GLU A 79 3.89 -4.87 -2.02
N GLN A 80 3.28 -5.93 -1.47
CA GLN A 80 2.12 -5.82 -0.59
C GLN A 80 2.45 -5.03 0.69
N THR A 81 3.54 -5.36 1.37
CA THR A 81 4.00 -4.65 2.57
C THR A 81 4.27 -3.19 2.27
N CYS A 82 5.03 -2.86 1.22
CA CYS A 82 5.31 -1.47 0.84
C CYS A 82 4.01 -0.69 0.58
N ALA A 83 3.04 -1.27 -0.14
CA ALA A 83 1.76 -0.63 -0.40
C ALA A 83 0.97 -0.33 0.88
N LEU A 84 0.95 -1.26 1.85
CA LEU A 84 0.32 -1.05 3.16
C LEU A 84 0.94 0.12 3.92
N TYR A 85 2.27 0.16 4.00
CA TYR A 85 2.98 1.25 4.70
C TYR A 85 2.77 2.61 4.03
N ILE A 86 2.74 2.66 2.69
CA ILE A 86 2.44 3.90 1.95
C ILE A 86 1.01 4.36 2.25
N CYS A 87 0.05 3.43 2.23
CA CYS A 87 -1.35 3.73 2.53
C CYS A 87 -1.53 4.25 3.96
N ALA A 88 -0.94 3.56 4.93
CA ALA A 88 -0.99 3.94 6.34
C ALA A 88 -0.48 5.38 6.57
N LYS A 89 0.69 5.70 6.02
CA LYS A 89 1.26 7.06 6.12
C LYS A 89 0.35 8.13 5.50
N LYS A 90 -0.31 7.82 4.38
CA LYS A 90 -1.24 8.74 3.71
C LYS A 90 -2.51 8.97 4.51
N ASN A 91 -3.12 7.90 5.01
CA ASN A 91 -4.35 7.99 5.80
C ASN A 91 -4.11 8.82 7.05
N ARG A 92 -3.01 8.56 7.75
CA ARG A 92 -2.56 9.38 8.87
C ARG A 92 -2.40 10.85 8.50
N TYR A 93 -1.64 11.15 7.43
CA TYR A 93 -1.46 12.53 6.98
C TYR A 93 -2.79 13.24 6.69
N VAL A 94 -3.75 12.55 6.07
CA VAL A 94 -5.08 13.10 5.78
C VAL A 94 -5.87 13.34 7.06
N LYS A 95 -5.88 12.38 8.00
CA LYS A 95 -6.53 12.54 9.31
C LYS A 95 -5.99 13.74 10.07
N GLU A 96 -4.66 13.84 10.20
CA GLU A 96 -3.99 14.98 10.84
C GLU A 96 -4.37 16.31 10.16
N ARG A 97 -4.46 16.33 8.83
CA ARG A 97 -4.84 17.53 8.08
C ARG A 97 -6.29 17.93 8.27
N LEU A 98 -7.21 16.97 8.38
CA LEU A 98 -8.62 17.22 8.64
C LEU A 98 -8.87 17.70 10.07
N GLU A 99 -8.16 17.14 11.05
CA GLU A 99 -8.21 17.58 12.45
C GLU A 99 -7.76 19.03 12.61
N ASN A 100 -6.64 19.40 11.97
CA ASN A 100 -6.11 20.77 12.01
C ASN A 100 -7.00 21.82 11.30
N GLN A 101 -7.93 21.42 10.44
CA GLN A 101 -8.87 22.34 9.78
C GLN A 101 -10.12 22.63 10.61
N ASN A 102 -10.42 21.78 11.60
CA ASN A 102 -11.60 21.89 12.45
C ASN A 102 -11.30 22.55 13.81
N GLN A 103 -10.07 23.04 14.02
CA GLN A 103 -9.62 23.84 15.17
C GLN A 103 -9.57 25.33 14.81
#